data_AF-A0A7C6R6W9-F1
#
_entry.id   AF-A0A7C6R6W9-F1
#
_cell.length_a   1.000
_cell.length_b   1.000
_cell.length_c   1.000
_cell.angle_alpha   90.00
_cell.angle_beta   90.00
_cell.angle_gamma   90.00
#
_symmetry.space_group_name_H-M   'P 1'
#
loop_
_entity.id
_entity.type
_entity.pdbx_description
1 polymer ?
#
loop_
_entity_poly.entity_id
_entity_poly.type
_entity_poly.pdbx_seq_one_letter_code
_entity_poly.pdbx_strand_id
1 'polypeptide(L)'
;MHDNIDRDKLMDMIDKVSDKLGADTDQLKDAVRQGKIDNILNNLSASDSQKIKQILSDKAAVNRLLSTPQAQMLLKKLLKDKDN
;
A
#
# COMPACT_ATOMS: atom_id res chain seq x y z
N MET A 1 -19.35 -11.67 -8.26
CA MET A 1 -18.41 -11.66 -7.12
C MET A 1 -17.43 -10.52 -7.38
N HIS A 2 -17.63 -9.36 -6.74
CA HIS A 2 -16.77 -8.18 -6.95
C HIS A 2 -15.66 -8.20 -5.89
N ASP A 3 -14.50 -8.75 -6.25
CA ASP A 3 -13.29 -8.62 -5.43
C ASP A 3 -12.76 -7.19 -5.53
N ASN A 4 -13.46 -6.26 -4.88
CA ASN A 4 -12.90 -4.97 -4.51
C ASN A 4 -11.81 -5.31 -3.47
N ILE A 5 -10.57 -4.89 -3.69
CA ILE A 5 -9.66 -4.73 -2.53
C ILE A 5 -10.46 -3.85 -1.59
N ASP A 6 -10.80 -4.35 -0.40
CA ASP A 6 -11.68 -3.69 0.56
C ASP A 6 -11.18 -2.27 0.72
N ARG A 7 -11.84 -1.33 0.05
CA ARG A 7 -11.28 0.00 -0.20
C ARG A 7 -11.06 0.69 1.14
N ASP A 8 -11.91 0.37 2.10
CA ASP A 8 -11.84 0.78 3.49
C ASP A 8 -10.61 0.23 4.20
N LYS A 9 -10.26 -1.07 4.04
CA LYS A 9 -9.02 -1.62 4.61
C LYS A 9 -7.77 -0.99 4.01
N LEU A 10 -7.81 -0.65 2.72
CA LEU A 10 -6.72 0.07 2.07
C LEU A 10 -6.58 1.49 2.61
N MET A 11 -7.69 2.21 2.83
CA MET A 11 -7.67 3.54 3.46
C MET A 11 -7.16 3.47 4.90
N ASP A 12 -7.61 2.49 5.68
CA ASP A 12 -7.18 2.27 7.06
C ASP A 12 -5.68 1.95 7.16
N MET A 13 -5.14 1.27 6.14
CA MET A 13 -3.71 0.99 6.03
C MET A 13 -2.92 2.23 5.64
N ILE A 14 -3.46 3.06 4.73
CA ILE A 14 -2.84 4.34 4.35
C ILE A 14 -2.74 5.24 5.57
N ASP A 15 -3.81 5.41 6.34
CA ASP A 15 -3.84 6.23 7.56
C ASP A 15 -2.71 5.87 8.53
N LYS A 16 -2.52 4.57 8.75
CA LYS A 16 -1.48 4.08 9.67
C LYS A 16 -0.06 4.26 9.14
N VAL A 17 0.11 4.20 7.82
CA VAL A 17 1.42 4.36 7.18
C VAL A 17 1.81 5.83 7.09
N SER A 18 0.87 6.71 6.75
CA SER A 18 1.12 8.15 6.64
C SER A 18 1.45 8.77 8.00
N ASP A 19 0.71 8.41 9.05
CA ASP A 19 0.99 8.83 10.44
C ASP A 19 2.41 8.43 10.87
N LYS A 20 2.87 7.25 10.46
CA LYS A 20 4.20 6.72 10.83
C LYS A 20 5.34 7.25 9.96
N LEU A 21 5.07 7.59 8.71
CA LEU A 21 6.05 8.15 7.79
C LEU A 21 6.15 9.68 7.89
N GLY A 22 5.29 10.34 8.67
CA GLY A 22 5.17 11.80 8.69
C GLY A 22 4.78 12.36 7.32
N ALA A 23 4.15 11.51 6.49
CA ALA A 23 3.72 11.84 5.14
C ALA A 23 2.27 12.30 5.19
N ASP A 24 1.90 13.21 4.30
CA ASP A 24 0.53 13.73 4.22
C ASP A 24 -0.44 12.60 3.84
N THR A 25 -1.26 12.20 4.82
CA THR A 25 -2.28 11.16 4.72
C THR A 25 -3.28 11.43 3.61
N ASP A 26 -3.69 12.68 3.43
CA ASP A 26 -4.66 13.07 2.41
C ASP A 26 -4.04 12.99 1.03
N GLN A 27 -2.78 13.40 0.88
CA GLN A 27 -2.04 13.21 -0.38
C GLN A 27 -1.84 11.73 -0.72
N LEU A 28 -1.57 10.88 0.27
CA LEU A 28 -1.40 9.45 0.05
C LEU A 28 -2.73 8.77 -0.31
N LYS A 29 -3.82 9.11 0.38
CA LYS A 29 -5.18 8.65 0.07
C LYS A 29 -5.60 9.09 -1.32
N ASP A 30 -5.35 10.34 -1.67
CA ASP A 30 -5.67 10.87 -3.00
C ASP A 30 -4.80 10.23 -4.08
N ALA A 31 -3.52 9.98 -3.83
CA ALA A 31 -2.67 9.26 -4.77
C ALA A 31 -3.19 7.84 -5.04
N VAL A 32 -3.65 7.14 -4.02
CA VAL A 32 -4.22 5.80 -4.17
C VAL A 32 -5.62 5.83 -4.79
N ARG A 33 -6.48 6.78 -4.40
CA ARG A 33 -7.84 6.96 -4.96
C ARG A 33 -7.83 7.38 -6.42
N GLN A 34 -6.93 8.28 -6.78
CA GLN A 34 -6.79 8.80 -8.14
C GLN A 34 -5.97 7.86 -9.04
N GLY A 35 -5.48 6.72 -8.51
CA GLY A 35 -4.60 5.81 -9.25
C GLY A 35 -3.23 6.41 -9.56
N LYS A 36 -2.89 7.57 -8.96
CA LYS A 36 -1.61 8.29 -9.10
C LYS A 36 -0.48 7.64 -8.28
N ILE A 37 -0.54 6.32 -8.08
CA ILE A 37 0.59 5.56 -7.56
C ILE A 37 1.81 5.78 -8.46
N ASP A 38 1.61 6.04 -9.75
CA ASP A 38 2.65 6.48 -10.70
C ASP A 38 3.54 7.61 -10.18
N ASN A 39 2.99 8.61 -9.49
CA ASN A 39 3.78 9.73 -8.96
C ASN A 39 4.69 9.30 -7.80
N ILE A 40 4.27 8.31 -7.02
CA ILE A 40 5.09 7.70 -5.96
C ILE A 40 6.17 6.81 -6.59
N LEU A 41 5.80 6.07 -7.64
CA LEU A 41 6.71 5.18 -8.36
C LEU A 41 7.76 5.93 -9.19
N ASN A 42 7.47 7.16 -9.63
CA ASN A 42 8.41 8.00 -10.37
C ASN A 42 9.63 8.40 -9.53
N ASN A 43 9.53 8.33 -8.20
CA ASN A 43 10.66 8.55 -7.29
C ASN A 43 11.51 7.28 -7.07
N LEU A 44 11.10 6.15 -7.66
CA LEU A 44 11.84 4.88 -7.61
C LEU A 44 12.64 4.69 -8.89
N SER A 45 13.59 3.76 -8.86
CA SER A 45 14.27 3.34 -10.09
C SER A 45 13.27 2.80 -11.10
N ALA A 46 13.56 2.94 -12.41
CA ALA A 46 12.70 2.41 -13.47
C ALA A 46 12.42 0.90 -13.31
N SER A 47 13.39 0.15 -12.79
CA SER A 47 13.25 -1.29 -12.52
C SER A 47 12.29 -1.57 -11.35
N ASP A 48 12.40 -0.81 -10.27
CA ASP A 48 11.60 -1.02 -9.07
C ASP A 48 10.16 -0.53 -9.27
N SER A 49 9.99 0.62 -9.91
CA SER A 49 8.67 1.13 -10.29
C SER A 49 7.91 0.14 -11.18
N GLN A 50 8.57 -0.45 -12.18
CA GLN A 50 7.93 -1.39 -13.10
C GLN A 50 7.56 -2.70 -12.39
N LYS A 51 8.41 -3.23 -11.50
CA LYS A 51 8.07 -4.38 -10.66
C LYS A 51 6.89 -4.10 -9.76
N ILE A 52 6.85 -2.92 -9.12
CA ILE A 52 5.73 -2.55 -8.26
C ILE A 52 4.45 -2.37 -9.08
N LYS A 53 4.50 -1.74 -10.27
CA LYS A 53 3.35 -1.67 -11.19
C LYS A 53 2.82 -3.05 -11.54
N GLN A 54 3.71 -3.97 -11.91
CA GLN A 54 3.33 -5.34 -12.25
C GLN A 54 2.66 -6.04 -11.07
N ILE A 55 3.26 -5.95 -9.87
CA ILE A 55 2.68 -6.53 -8.66
C ILE A 55 1.32 -5.90 -8.36
N LEU A 56 1.17 -4.58 -8.41
CA LEU A 56 -0.10 -3.90 -8.12
C LEU A 56 -1.18 -4.12 -9.19
N SER A 57 -0.79 -4.34 -10.44
CA SER A 57 -1.71 -4.69 -11.53
C SER A 57 -2.24 -6.12 -11.42
N ASP A 58 -1.54 -6.99 -10.69
CA ASP A 58 -1.88 -8.40 -10.52
C ASP A 58 -2.30 -8.68 -9.07
N LYS A 59 -3.61 -8.86 -8.85
CA LYS A 59 -4.18 -9.22 -7.54
C LYS A 59 -3.54 -10.47 -6.94
N ALA A 60 -3.18 -11.47 -7.73
CA ALA A 60 -2.54 -12.68 -7.22
C ALA A 60 -1.10 -12.39 -6.74
N ALA A 61 -0.37 -11.53 -7.46
CA ALA A 61 0.95 -11.06 -7.05
C ALA A 61 0.88 -10.21 -5.78
N VAL A 62 -0.11 -9.30 -5.65
CA VAL A 62 -0.36 -8.55 -4.41
C VAL A 62 -0.63 -9.51 -3.25
N ASN A 63 -1.56 -10.46 -3.43
CA ASN A 63 -1.89 -11.42 -2.38
C ASN A 63 -0.66 -12.24 -1.98
N ARG A 64 0.13 -12.71 -2.93
CA ARG A 64 1.38 -13.45 -2.66
C ARG A 64 2.39 -12.59 -1.89
N LEU A 65 2.54 -11.32 -2.24
CA LEU A 65 3.39 -10.37 -1.52
C LEU A 65 2.91 -10.19 -0.08
N LEU A 66 1.61 -9.92 0.12
CA LEU A 66 1.01 -9.74 1.44
C LEU A 66 1.05 -11.03 2.29
N SER A 67 1.02 -12.20 1.65
CA SER A 67 1.18 -13.50 2.31
C SER A 67 2.62 -13.78 2.76
N THR A 68 3.62 -13.00 2.32
CA THR A 68 5.00 -13.23 2.77
C THR A 68 5.17 -12.90 4.26
N PRO A 69 6.01 -13.64 5.01
CA PRO A 69 6.27 -13.37 6.42
C PRO A 69 6.75 -11.94 6.67
N GLN A 70 7.60 -11.42 5.80
CA GLN A 70 8.09 -10.04 5.87
C GLN A 70 6.98 -9.00 5.72
N ALA A 71 6.05 -9.18 4.76
CA ALA A 71 4.90 -8.28 4.61
C ALA A 71 3.95 -8.38 5.81
N GLN A 72 3.67 -9.60 6.30
CA GLN A 72 2.85 -9.81 7.48
C GLN A 72 3.45 -9.17 8.74
N MET A 73 4.77 -9.25 8.92
CA MET A 73 5.46 -8.59 10.04
C MET A 73 5.37 -7.07 9.94
N LEU A 74 5.54 -6.51 8.74
CA LEU A 74 5.37 -5.08 8.51
C LEU A 74 3.94 -4.64 8.83
N LEU A 75 2.94 -5.35 8.31
CA LEU A 75 1.53 -5.09 8.62
C LEU A 75 1.25 -5.20 10.11
N LYS A 76 1.76 -6.23 10.80
CA LYS A 76 1.63 -6.34 12.26
C LYS A 76 2.25 -5.15 12.99
N LYS A 77 3.45 -4.70 12.58
CA LYS A 77 4.11 -3.51 13.17
C LYS A 77 3.42 -2.20 12.84
N LEU A 78 2.60 -2.15 11.78
CA LEU A 78 1.82 -0.97 11.40
C LEU A 78 0.44 -0.97 12.09
N LEU A 79 -0.18 -2.14 12.24
CA LEU A 79 -1.53 -2.30 12.78
C LEU A 79 -1.56 -2.39 14.31
N LYS A 80 -0.51 -2.94 14.94
CA LYS A 80 -0.43 -3.13 16.40
C LYS A 80 -0.17 -1.83 17.18
N ASP A 81 0.29 -0.78 16.51
CA ASP A 81 0.58 0.51 17.16
C ASP A 81 -0.69 1.35 17.46
N LYS A 82 -1.90 0.86 17.17
CA LYS A 82 -3.17 1.57 17.42
C LYS A 82 -3.77 1.29 18.82
N ASP A 83 -3.15 0.44 19.64
CA ASP A 83 -3.68 0.01 20.94
C ASP A 83 -2.87 0.52 22.16
N ASN A 84 -2.12 1.63 22.03
CA ASN A 84 -1.32 2.17 23.15
C ASN A 84 -1.47 3.69 23.32
#